data_AF-A0A7J2RF68-F1
#
_entry.id   AF-A0A7J2RF68-F1
#
_cell.length_a   1.000
_cell.length_b   1.000
_cell.length_c   1.000
_cell.angle_alpha   90.00
_cell.angle_beta   90.00
_cell.angle_gamma   90.00
#
_symmetry.space_group_name_H-M   'P 1'
#
loop_
_entity.id
_entity.type
_entity.pdbx_description
1 polymer ?
#
loop_
_entity_poly.entity_id
_entity_poly.type
_entity_poly.pdbx_seq_one_letter_code
_entity_poly.pdbx_strand_id
1 'polypeptide(L)'
;MTEANDANSKEELASIHVVCPSCKSKKDLNIPTKIINQAKQLTTVSIPSGAVCEHGFQAFVDKNFSVRGYQKVDFEFYKMEFYEGGLDNSEAEAGDTTSSLSSKPLFQEIIKLLRSFVDDKEVLGSGIFTVDGNVLYSSLPSNTLFSIIREFETRSSQKLSSLKKMYLELENNQKICSNYIEIQEMRFALVLFFSESVKLGMGNLYLNDLVKKIKKLEG
;
A
#
# COMPACT_ATOMS: atom_id res chain seq x y z
N MET A 1 -12.57 6.49 -42.61
CA MET A 1 -13.38 6.73 -41.39
C MET A 1 -13.81 5.36 -40.91
N THR A 2 -13.03 4.80 -40.00
CA THR A 2 -13.25 3.45 -39.45
C THR A 2 -13.93 3.66 -38.12
N GLU A 3 -15.18 3.21 -38.03
CA GLU A 3 -16.03 3.37 -36.85
C GLU A 3 -15.48 2.56 -35.67
N ALA A 4 -15.55 3.19 -34.50
CA ALA A 4 -15.07 2.69 -33.22
C ALA A 4 -15.91 1.50 -32.75
N ASN A 5 -15.24 0.40 -32.39
CA ASN A 5 -15.85 -0.69 -31.64
C ASN A 5 -15.79 -0.37 -30.14
N ASP A 6 -16.84 0.25 -29.63
CA ASP A 6 -17.17 0.26 -28.21
C ASP A 6 -17.70 -1.13 -27.81
N ALA A 7 -16.83 -1.97 -27.26
CA ALA A 7 -17.24 -3.22 -26.61
C ALA A 7 -17.71 -2.91 -25.17
N ASN A 8 -18.98 -2.51 -25.06
CA ASN A 8 -19.70 -2.38 -23.80
C ASN A 8 -19.99 -3.76 -23.19
N SER A 9 -19.05 -4.33 -22.43
CA SER A 9 -19.31 -5.51 -21.62
C SER A 9 -19.95 -5.10 -20.29
N LYS A 10 -21.29 -5.06 -20.24
CA LYS A 10 -22.02 -4.97 -18.97
C LYS A 10 -21.59 -6.14 -18.08
N GLU A 11 -20.92 -5.83 -16.97
CA GLU A 11 -20.64 -6.81 -15.92
C GLU A 11 -21.94 -7.14 -15.21
N GLU A 12 -22.44 -8.36 -15.39
CA GLU A 12 -23.58 -8.86 -14.62
C GLU A 12 -23.16 -9.01 -13.15
N LEU A 13 -23.75 -8.19 -12.29
CA LEU A 13 -23.55 -8.22 -10.84
C LEU A 13 -24.69 -9.02 -10.19
N ALA A 14 -24.33 -9.87 -9.22
CA ALA A 14 -25.28 -10.55 -8.35
C ALA A 14 -25.06 -10.12 -6.90
N SER A 15 -26.15 -9.94 -6.16
CA SER A 15 -26.12 -9.57 -4.74
C SER A 15 -25.98 -10.83 -3.88
N ILE A 16 -25.04 -10.81 -2.94
CA ILE A 16 -24.88 -11.85 -1.92
C ILE A 16 -25.09 -11.28 -0.52
N HIS A 17 -25.78 -12.03 0.35
CA HIS A 17 -25.99 -11.64 1.74
C HIS A 17 -24.83 -12.13 2.61
N VAL A 18 -24.04 -11.20 3.16
CA VAL A 18 -22.82 -11.51 3.93
C VAL A 18 -23.02 -11.17 5.40
N VAL A 19 -22.60 -12.08 6.28
CA VAL A 19 -22.65 -11.93 7.74
C VAL A 19 -21.25 -12.10 8.31
N CYS A 20 -20.75 -11.08 9.01
CA CYS A 20 -19.43 -11.16 9.64
C CYS A 20 -19.40 -12.29 10.69
N PRO A 21 -18.44 -13.23 10.62
CA PRO A 21 -18.33 -14.33 11.58
C PRO A 21 -17.91 -13.87 12.99
N SER A 22 -17.31 -12.68 13.11
CA SER A 22 -16.78 -12.11 14.36
C SER A 22 -17.83 -11.29 15.12
N CYS A 23 -18.47 -10.32 14.49
CA CYS A 23 -19.41 -9.41 15.16
C CYS A 23 -20.87 -9.54 14.69
N LYS A 24 -21.16 -10.42 13.73
CA LYS A 24 -22.52 -10.67 13.19
C LYS A 24 -23.15 -9.50 12.43
N SER A 25 -22.39 -8.44 12.13
CA SER A 25 -22.84 -7.38 11.20
C SER A 25 -23.20 -7.97 9.84
N LYS A 26 -24.24 -7.42 9.20
CA LYS A 26 -24.80 -7.93 7.95
C LYS A 26 -24.73 -6.86 6.88
N LYS A 27 -24.39 -7.24 5.66
CA LYS A 27 -24.43 -6.36 4.49
C LYS A 27 -24.59 -7.16 3.22
N ASP A 28 -25.32 -6.60 2.27
CA ASP A 28 -25.42 -7.16 0.92
C ASP A 28 -24.27 -6.60 0.07
N LEU A 29 -23.53 -7.51 -0.58
CA LEU A 29 -22.41 -7.16 -1.45
C LEU A 29 -22.73 -7.56 -2.89
N ASN A 30 -22.47 -6.66 -3.83
CA ASN A 30 -22.62 -6.93 -5.26
C ASN A 30 -21.32 -7.51 -5.82
N ILE A 31 -21.37 -8.72 -6.38
CA ILE A 31 -20.20 -9.43 -6.91
C ILE A 31 -20.46 -9.79 -8.38
N PRO A 32 -19.47 -9.61 -9.28
CA PRO A 32 -19.57 -10.08 -10.66
C PRO A 32 -19.83 -11.59 -10.76
N THR A 33 -20.87 -11.96 -11.50
CA THR A 33 -21.30 -13.37 -11.68
C THR A 33 -20.19 -14.24 -12.28
N LYS A 34 -19.32 -13.64 -13.10
CA LYS A 34 -18.17 -14.31 -13.72
C LYS A 34 -17.18 -14.87 -12.71
N ILE A 35 -16.96 -14.21 -11.56
CA ILE A 35 -15.99 -14.65 -10.55
C ILE A 35 -16.50 -15.91 -9.83
N ILE A 36 -17.80 -15.96 -9.53
CA ILE A 36 -18.43 -17.07 -8.81
C ILE A 36 -18.46 -18.36 -9.64
N ASN A 37 -18.54 -18.24 -10.97
CA ASN A 37 -18.63 -19.38 -11.89
C ASN A 37 -17.28 -20.00 -12.29
N GLN A 38 -16.16 -19.41 -11.89
CA GLN A 38 -14.82 -19.93 -12.22
C GLN A 38 -14.42 -21.15 -11.38
N ALA A 39 -14.90 -21.25 -10.14
CA ALA A 39 -14.56 -22.37 -9.25
C ALA A 39 -15.47 -23.60 -9.50
N LYS A 40 -14.90 -24.80 -9.34
CA LYS A 40 -15.65 -26.06 -9.55
C LYS A 40 -16.83 -26.24 -8.57
N GLN A 41 -16.70 -25.79 -7.31
CA GLN A 41 -17.69 -26.01 -6.26
C GLN A 41 -18.05 -24.72 -5.48
N LEU A 42 -17.10 -24.18 -4.70
CA LEU A 42 -17.26 -22.95 -3.93
C LEU A 42 -16.22 -21.92 -4.38
N THR A 43 -16.64 -20.67 -4.46
CA THR A 43 -15.77 -19.53 -4.72
C THR A 43 -15.43 -18.88 -3.39
N THR A 44 -14.13 -18.84 -3.07
CA THR A 44 -13.63 -18.12 -1.90
C THR A 44 -13.55 -16.64 -2.22
N VAL A 45 -14.29 -15.82 -1.49
CA VAL A 45 -14.32 -14.37 -1.61
C VAL A 45 -13.68 -13.77 -0.37
N SER A 46 -12.62 -12.98 -0.56
CA SER A 46 -12.01 -12.22 0.53
C SER A 46 -12.81 -10.95 0.79
N ILE A 47 -13.29 -10.78 2.02
CA ILE A 47 -14.04 -9.61 2.48
C ILE A 47 -13.11 -8.78 3.36
N PRO A 48 -12.53 -7.67 2.86
CA PRO A 48 -11.60 -6.85 3.63
C PRO A 48 -12.33 -6.09 4.76
N SER A 49 -11.57 -5.64 5.75
CA SER A 49 -12.08 -4.71 6.76
C SER A 49 -12.68 -3.46 6.11
N GLY A 50 -13.77 -2.94 6.68
CA GLY A 50 -14.55 -1.82 6.16
C GLY A 50 -15.59 -2.21 5.11
N ALA A 51 -15.47 -3.36 4.45
CA ALA A 51 -16.46 -3.79 3.46
C ALA A 51 -17.82 -4.07 4.11
N VAL A 52 -17.84 -4.77 5.25
CA VAL A 52 -19.05 -5.06 6.06
C VAL A 52 -18.97 -4.44 7.45
N CYS A 53 -17.79 -4.51 8.08
CA CYS A 53 -17.45 -3.97 9.40
C CYS A 53 -15.91 -3.92 9.53
N GLU A 54 -15.39 -3.53 10.68
CA GLU A 54 -13.95 -3.46 11.00
C GLU A 54 -13.18 -4.81 10.96
N HIS A 55 -13.84 -5.93 10.68
CA HIS A 55 -13.21 -7.25 10.61
C HIS A 55 -13.07 -7.71 9.15
N GLY A 56 -11.88 -8.16 8.77
CA GLY A 56 -11.69 -8.94 7.54
C GLY A 56 -11.95 -10.43 7.75
N PHE A 57 -12.50 -11.09 6.73
CA PHE A 57 -12.82 -12.51 6.74
C PHE A 57 -12.98 -13.05 5.32
N GLN A 58 -12.99 -14.37 5.15
CA GLN A 58 -13.31 -15.00 3.87
C GLN A 58 -14.72 -15.61 3.92
N ALA A 59 -15.45 -15.49 2.81
CA ALA A 59 -16.76 -16.10 2.61
C ALA A 59 -16.67 -17.15 1.49
N PHE A 60 -17.27 -18.31 1.70
CA PHE A 60 -17.39 -19.34 0.68
C PHE A 60 -18.76 -19.25 0.01
N VAL A 61 -18.78 -18.87 -1.26
CA VAL A 61 -20.00 -18.61 -2.03
C VAL A 61 -20.22 -19.73 -3.03
N ASP A 62 -21.44 -20.26 -3.10
CA ASP A 62 -21.81 -21.26 -4.10
C ASP A 62 -22.30 -20.63 -5.42
N LYS A 63 -22.60 -21.49 -6.41
CA LYS A 63 -23.10 -21.07 -7.73
C LYS A 63 -24.52 -20.47 -7.70
N ASN A 64 -25.22 -20.59 -6.58
CA ASN A 64 -26.53 -19.99 -6.35
C ASN A 64 -26.40 -18.67 -5.58
N PHE A 65 -25.20 -18.08 -5.52
CA PHE A 65 -24.93 -16.80 -4.85
C PHE A 65 -25.22 -16.85 -3.34
N SER A 66 -25.21 -18.05 -2.76
CA SER A 66 -25.48 -18.28 -1.34
C SER A 66 -24.17 -18.53 -0.61
N VAL A 67 -23.98 -17.81 0.51
CA VAL A 67 -22.82 -18.01 1.38
C VAL A 67 -23.00 -19.31 2.18
N ARG A 68 -22.08 -20.25 2.01
CA ARG A 68 -22.10 -21.58 2.65
C ARG A 68 -21.25 -21.68 3.90
N GLY A 69 -20.29 -20.79 4.07
CA GLY A 69 -19.43 -20.76 5.23
C GLY A 69 -18.58 -19.51 5.28
N TYR A 70 -17.92 -19.34 6.42
CA TYR A 70 -16.99 -18.26 6.67
C TYR A 70 -15.70 -18.83 7.24
N GLN A 71 -14.58 -18.25 6.87
CA GLN A 71 -13.30 -18.46 7.52
C GLN A 71 -12.86 -17.14 8.14
N LYS A 72 -12.66 -17.18 9.46
CA LYS A 72 -12.00 -16.07 10.15
C LYS A 72 -10.55 -16.04 9.68
N VAL A 73 -10.08 -14.85 9.40
CA VAL A 73 -8.66 -14.64 9.14
C VAL A 73 -8.02 -14.41 10.52
N ASP A 74 -7.21 -15.37 10.98
CA ASP A 74 -6.53 -15.27 12.28
C ASP A 74 -5.52 -14.12 12.30
N PHE A 75 -4.90 -13.85 11.14
CA PHE A 75 -3.99 -12.74 10.89
C PHE A 75 -4.21 -12.22 9.47
N GLU A 76 -4.66 -10.97 9.35
CA GLU A 76 -4.70 -10.27 8.07
C GLU A 76 -3.49 -9.33 8.03
N PHE A 77 -2.49 -9.67 7.24
CA PHE A 77 -1.28 -8.86 7.13
C PHE A 77 -1.58 -7.59 6.31
N TYR A 78 -2.14 -6.57 6.95
CA TYR A 78 -2.25 -5.23 6.37
C TYR A 78 -0.88 -4.54 6.21
N LYS A 79 0.15 -5.06 6.88
CA LYS A 79 1.51 -4.52 6.93
C LYS A 79 2.47 -5.60 6.45
N MET A 80 2.62 -5.74 5.13
CA MET A 80 3.86 -6.29 4.60
C MET A 80 4.91 -5.20 4.71
N GLU A 81 5.88 -5.37 5.61
CA GLU A 81 7.07 -4.54 5.62
C GLU A 81 8.07 -5.10 4.61
N PHE A 82 8.42 -4.31 3.61
CA PHE A 82 9.49 -4.65 2.69
C PHE A 82 10.82 -4.18 3.27
N TYR A 83 11.74 -5.14 3.43
CA TYR A 83 13.14 -4.94 3.80
C TYR A 83 13.99 -5.75 2.81
N GLU A 84 14.92 -5.11 2.12
CA GLU A 84 15.84 -5.82 1.21
C GLU A 84 16.80 -6.78 1.94
N GLY A 85 16.89 -6.73 3.28
CA GLY A 85 17.77 -7.59 4.09
C GLY A 85 17.20 -8.96 4.50
N GLY A 86 16.06 -9.40 3.96
CA GLY A 86 15.32 -10.59 4.43
C GLY A 86 15.00 -11.67 3.39
N LEU A 87 15.49 -11.56 2.15
CA LEU A 87 15.30 -12.57 1.10
C LEU A 87 16.62 -13.28 0.82
N ASP A 88 16.71 -14.55 1.23
CA ASP A 88 17.83 -15.44 0.93
C ASP A 88 18.04 -15.61 -0.58
N ASN A 89 19.28 -15.35 -1.00
CA ASN A 89 20.04 -15.94 -2.10
C ASN A 89 19.27 -16.34 -3.38
N SER A 90 19.23 -15.43 -4.35
CA SER A 90 19.44 -15.80 -5.75
C SER A 90 19.99 -14.63 -6.56
N GLU A 91 21.27 -14.78 -6.94
CA GLU A 91 21.98 -14.13 -8.05
C GLU A 91 22.02 -12.60 -8.04
N ALA A 92 23.01 -12.09 -7.31
CA ALA A 92 23.52 -10.74 -7.48
C ALA A 92 24.17 -10.59 -8.87
N GLU A 93 23.52 -9.84 -9.75
CA GLU A 93 24.20 -9.13 -10.83
C GLU A 93 24.53 -7.70 -10.40
N ALA A 94 25.67 -7.21 -10.88
CA ALA A 94 26.44 -6.12 -10.32
C ALA A 94 25.68 -4.80 -10.11
N GLY A 95 25.71 -4.28 -8.87
CA GLY A 95 25.39 -2.87 -8.59
C GLY A 95 24.71 -2.55 -7.24
N ASP A 96 24.45 -3.52 -6.37
CA ASP A 96 23.59 -3.30 -5.20
C ASP A 96 24.32 -2.64 -4.00
N THR A 97 24.56 -1.33 -4.09
CA THR A 97 24.97 -0.48 -2.96
C THR A 97 23.84 -0.29 -1.92
N THR A 98 22.60 -0.67 -2.24
CA THR A 98 21.39 -0.40 -1.45
C THR A 98 21.16 -1.40 -0.32
N SER A 99 21.44 -2.69 -0.52
CA SER A 99 21.41 -3.70 0.55
C SER A 99 22.43 -3.43 1.68
N SER A 100 23.57 -2.81 1.36
CA SER A 100 24.55 -2.36 2.36
C SER A 100 24.11 -1.11 3.14
N LEU A 101 23.13 -0.34 2.66
CA LEU A 101 22.70 0.92 3.28
C LEU A 101 21.66 0.68 4.38
N SER A 102 20.69 -0.20 4.14
CA SER A 102 19.63 -0.52 5.12
C SER A 102 20.19 -1.13 6.42
N SER A 103 21.31 -1.85 6.34
CA SER A 103 21.99 -2.46 7.49
C SER A 103 22.83 -1.48 8.34
N LYS A 104 23.05 -0.25 7.88
CA LYS A 104 23.81 0.75 8.65
C LYS A 104 23.04 1.17 9.91
N PRO A 105 23.72 1.43 11.04
CA PRO A 105 23.08 1.83 12.30
C PRO A 105 22.15 3.04 12.16
N LEU A 106 22.56 4.05 11.38
CA LEU A 106 21.73 5.23 11.11
C LEU A 106 20.42 4.85 10.41
N PHE A 107 20.46 4.00 9.39
CA PHE A 107 19.26 3.59 8.66
C PHE A 107 18.36 2.70 9.51
N GLN A 108 18.91 1.86 10.38
CA GLN A 108 18.11 1.12 11.35
C GLN A 108 17.34 2.04 12.31
N GLU A 109 17.97 3.12 12.78
CA GLU A 109 17.28 4.14 13.59
C GLU A 109 16.24 4.92 12.77
N ILE A 110 16.54 5.26 11.52
CA ILE A 110 15.57 5.89 10.61
C ILE A 110 14.36 4.97 10.38
N ILE A 111 14.56 3.66 10.20
CA ILE A 111 13.44 2.75 9.98
C ILE A 111 12.62 2.55 11.26
N LYS A 112 13.25 2.45 12.43
CA LYS A 112 12.53 2.47 13.72
C LYS A 112 11.69 3.74 13.87
N LEU A 113 12.24 4.89 13.48
CA LEU A 113 11.52 6.15 13.47
C LEU A 113 10.33 6.10 12.50
N LEU A 114 10.52 5.63 11.26
CA LEU A 114 9.45 5.47 10.27
C LEU A 114 8.32 4.56 10.78
N ARG A 115 8.65 3.45 11.46
CA ARG A 115 7.67 2.57 12.11
C ARG A 115 6.89 3.29 13.20
N SER A 116 7.56 4.09 14.02
CA SER A 116 6.93 4.85 15.12
C SER A 116 5.93 5.92 14.65
N PHE A 117 6.02 6.34 13.38
CA PHE A 117 5.08 7.28 12.79
C PHE A 117 3.80 6.60 12.30
N VAL A 118 3.80 5.28 12.12
CA VAL A 118 2.64 4.54 11.59
C VAL A 118 1.67 4.24 12.73
N ASP A 119 0.41 4.56 12.49
CA ASP A 119 -0.71 4.26 13.38
C ASP A 119 -1.94 3.85 12.55
N ASP A 120 -2.98 3.34 13.21
CA ASP A 120 -4.13 2.79 12.50
C ASP A 120 -5.24 3.84 12.25
N LYS A 121 -4.98 5.13 12.50
CA LYS A 121 -5.98 6.21 12.41
C LYS A 121 -5.63 7.28 11.38
N GLU A 122 -4.40 7.79 11.43
CA GLU A 122 -3.94 8.94 10.65
C GLU A 122 -2.84 8.52 9.67
N VAL A 123 -1.77 7.90 10.14
CA VAL A 123 -0.62 7.52 9.30
C VAL A 123 -0.63 6.03 9.02
N LEU A 124 -1.26 5.66 7.91
CA LEU A 124 -1.50 4.27 7.52
C LEU A 124 -0.25 3.53 7.04
N GLY A 125 0.82 4.25 6.67
CA GLY A 125 2.07 3.63 6.27
C GLY A 125 3.19 4.65 6.03
N SER A 126 4.42 4.15 5.99
CA SER A 126 5.62 4.96 5.79
C SER A 126 6.63 4.23 4.92
N GLY A 127 7.54 4.97 4.30
CA GLY A 127 8.61 4.37 3.51
C GLY A 127 9.75 5.32 3.22
N ILE A 128 10.89 4.74 2.86
CA ILE A 128 12.08 5.42 2.38
C ILE A 128 12.58 4.72 1.14
N PHE A 129 12.81 5.51 0.10
CA PHE A 129 13.13 5.06 -1.25
C PHE A 129 14.36 5.80 -1.76
N THR A 130 15.11 5.22 -2.68
CA THR A 130 16.05 5.98 -3.50
C THR A 130 15.28 6.87 -4.49
N VAL A 131 15.95 7.85 -5.09
CA VAL A 131 15.37 8.69 -6.15
C VAL A 131 14.97 7.88 -7.40
N ASP A 132 15.56 6.70 -7.58
CA ASP A 132 15.30 5.81 -8.71
C ASP A 132 14.15 4.83 -8.47
N GLY A 133 13.56 4.83 -7.27
CA GLY A 133 12.42 3.98 -6.92
C GLY A 133 12.77 2.71 -6.12
N ASN A 134 14.04 2.43 -5.86
CA ASN A 134 14.43 1.28 -5.02
C ASN A 134 13.96 1.48 -3.58
N VAL A 135 13.53 0.40 -2.94
CA VAL A 135 12.88 0.44 -1.62
C VAL A 135 13.89 0.08 -0.54
N LEU A 136 14.29 1.05 0.29
CA LEU A 136 15.11 0.75 1.47
C LEU A 136 14.24 0.20 2.61
N TYR A 137 13.03 0.75 2.75
CA TYR A 137 11.99 0.24 3.65
C TYR A 137 10.62 0.75 3.22
N SER A 138 9.59 -0.07 3.36
CA SER A 138 8.20 0.37 3.22
C SER A 138 7.23 -0.47 4.03
N SER A 139 6.29 0.17 4.71
CA SER A 139 5.08 -0.43 5.28
C SER A 139 3.81 -0.07 4.49
N LEU A 140 3.97 0.47 3.27
CA LEU A 140 2.86 0.90 2.44
C LEU A 140 2.07 -0.29 1.89
N PRO A 141 0.74 -0.17 1.72
CA PRO A 141 -0.06 -1.18 1.02
C PRO A 141 0.47 -1.45 -0.39
N SER A 142 0.39 -2.69 -0.86
CA SER A 142 1.07 -3.15 -2.08
C SER A 142 0.70 -2.33 -3.32
N ASN A 143 -0.59 -2.05 -3.52
CA ASN A 143 -1.09 -1.23 -4.63
C ASN A 143 -0.52 0.21 -4.58
N THR A 144 -0.48 0.80 -3.38
CA THR A 144 0.09 2.13 -3.14
C THR A 144 1.59 2.14 -3.39
N LEU A 145 2.31 1.13 -2.88
CA LEU A 145 3.75 0.95 -3.06
C LEU A 145 4.14 0.90 -4.54
N PHE A 146 3.51 0.02 -5.34
CA PHE A 146 3.80 -0.10 -6.77
C PHE A 146 3.53 1.20 -7.53
N SER A 147 2.46 1.91 -7.18
CA SER A 147 2.12 3.19 -7.79
C SER A 147 3.20 4.25 -7.50
N ILE A 148 3.71 4.28 -6.26
CA ILE A 148 4.77 5.22 -5.85
C ILE A 148 6.11 4.90 -6.52
N ILE A 149 6.49 3.62 -6.58
CA ILE A 149 7.74 3.19 -7.23
C ILE A 149 7.73 3.62 -8.70
N ARG A 150 6.67 3.28 -9.43
CA ARG A 150 6.51 3.65 -10.84
C ARG A 150 6.58 5.16 -11.05
N GLU A 151 5.98 5.92 -10.13
CA GLU A 151 6.02 7.37 -10.18
C GLU A 151 7.43 7.93 -9.97
N PHE A 152 8.25 7.34 -9.09
CA PHE A 152 9.65 7.71 -8.93
C PHE A 152 10.50 7.34 -10.16
N GLU A 153 10.37 6.11 -10.67
CA GLU A 153 11.07 5.64 -11.87
C GLU A 153 10.78 6.52 -13.10
N THR A 154 9.50 6.84 -13.32
CA THR A 154 9.06 7.70 -14.43
C THR A 154 9.67 9.09 -14.35
N ARG A 155 9.84 9.64 -13.14
CA ARG A 155 10.41 10.98 -12.97
C ARG A 155 11.94 11.00 -13.01
N SER A 156 12.59 9.95 -12.49
CA SER A 156 14.04 9.80 -12.59
C SER A 156 14.45 9.70 -14.06
N SER A 157 13.78 8.85 -14.83
CA SER A 157 14.03 8.67 -16.28
C SER A 157 13.79 9.96 -17.09
N GLN A 158 12.81 10.78 -16.71
CA GLN A 158 12.53 12.07 -17.36
C GLN A 158 13.42 13.23 -16.86
N LYS A 159 14.37 12.99 -15.94
CA LYS A 159 15.26 14.01 -15.33
C LYS A 159 14.50 15.20 -14.72
N LEU A 160 13.32 14.96 -14.13
CA LEU A 160 12.51 15.97 -13.43
C LEU A 160 13.11 16.32 -12.04
N SER A 161 14.39 16.71 -12.04
CA SER A 161 15.29 16.75 -10.87
C SER A 161 15.08 17.92 -9.89
N SER A 162 14.14 18.83 -10.18
CA SER A 162 13.89 20.04 -9.38
C SER A 162 12.82 19.86 -8.28
N LEU A 163 12.25 18.66 -8.12
CA LEU A 163 11.18 18.43 -7.17
C LEU A 163 11.70 18.24 -5.74
N LYS A 164 11.10 18.97 -4.81
CA LYS A 164 11.37 18.85 -3.36
C LYS A 164 10.38 17.94 -2.66
N LYS A 165 9.12 17.93 -3.11
CA LYS A 165 8.01 17.22 -2.47
C LYS A 165 6.98 16.73 -3.48
N MET A 166 6.22 15.73 -3.11
CA MET A 166 5.04 15.25 -3.82
C MET A 166 3.84 15.25 -2.87
N TYR A 167 2.67 15.64 -3.37
CA TYR A 167 1.40 15.50 -2.67
C TYR A 167 0.39 14.89 -3.62
N LEU A 168 -0.10 13.70 -3.30
CA LEU A 168 -1.13 13.02 -4.06
C LEU A 168 -2.34 12.80 -3.16
N GLU A 169 -3.52 12.90 -3.75
CA GLU A 169 -4.79 12.49 -3.15
C GLU A 169 -5.37 11.38 -4.03
N LEU A 170 -5.69 10.25 -3.41
CA LEU A 170 -6.27 9.09 -4.08
C LEU A 170 -7.78 9.25 -4.20
N GLU A 171 -8.42 8.45 -5.05
CA GLU A 171 -9.87 8.51 -5.28
C GLU A 171 -10.71 8.27 -4.02
N ASN A 172 -10.17 7.51 -3.06
CA ASN A 172 -10.76 7.28 -1.75
C ASN A 172 -10.38 8.34 -0.69
N ASN A 173 -9.91 9.52 -1.13
CA ASN A 173 -9.45 10.63 -0.31
C ASN A 173 -8.24 10.35 0.59
N GLN A 174 -7.62 9.17 0.53
CA GLN A 174 -6.34 8.93 1.20
C GLN A 174 -5.24 9.74 0.53
N LYS A 175 -4.17 10.05 1.27
CA LYS A 175 -3.15 10.99 0.80
C LYS A 175 -1.77 10.40 0.89
N ILE A 176 -0.93 10.73 -0.09
CA ILE A 176 0.47 10.36 -0.11
C ILE A 176 1.28 11.66 -0.13
N CYS A 177 2.07 11.89 0.91
CA CYS A 177 3.02 12.99 0.93
C CYS A 177 4.44 12.43 0.85
N SER A 178 5.27 12.99 -0.03
CA SER A 178 6.70 12.67 -0.07
C SER A 178 7.58 13.92 0.02
N ASN A 179 8.79 13.72 0.54
CA ASN A 179 9.80 14.76 0.66
C ASN A 179 11.16 14.16 0.36
N TYR A 180 11.88 14.78 -0.58
CA TYR A 180 13.26 14.39 -0.86
C TYR A 180 14.16 14.98 0.22
N ILE A 181 14.99 14.13 0.80
CA ILE A 181 16.00 14.50 1.77
C ILE A 181 17.36 13.99 1.31
N GLU A 182 18.40 14.61 1.83
CA GLU A 182 19.77 14.19 1.63
C GLU A 182 20.25 13.60 2.96
N ILE A 183 20.76 12.37 2.92
CA ILE A 183 21.34 11.64 4.05
C ILE A 183 22.71 11.15 3.60
N GLN A 184 23.77 11.49 4.33
CA GLN A 184 25.15 11.10 3.96
C GLN A 184 25.50 11.33 2.46
N GLU A 185 25.20 12.53 1.93
CA GLU A 185 25.44 12.91 0.52
C GLU A 185 24.62 12.12 -0.54
N MET A 186 23.66 11.29 -0.10
CA MET A 186 22.75 10.57 -0.99
C MET A 186 21.32 11.10 -0.84
N ARG A 187 20.58 11.20 -1.94
CA ARG A 187 19.18 11.65 -1.92
C ARG A 187 18.21 10.47 -1.80
N PHE A 188 17.26 10.63 -0.90
CA PHE A 188 16.20 9.66 -0.63
C PHE A 188 14.83 10.35 -0.68
N ALA A 189 13.81 9.60 -1.07
CA ALA A 189 12.42 10.02 -0.93
C ALA A 189 11.82 9.39 0.33
N LEU A 190 11.42 10.23 1.28
CA LEU A 190 10.58 9.81 2.40
C LEU A 190 9.13 9.91 1.99
N VAL A 191 8.34 8.90 2.33
CA VAL A 191 6.91 8.84 2.02
C VAL A 191 6.13 8.54 3.28
N LEU A 192 5.03 9.29 3.47
CA LEU A 192 3.99 8.98 4.44
C LEU A 192 2.65 8.83 3.70
N PHE A 193 1.93 7.79 4.06
CA PHE A 193 0.60 7.48 3.56
C PHE A 193 -0.42 7.70 4.66
N PHE A 194 -1.45 8.48 4.35
CA PHE A 194 -2.40 8.98 5.32
C PHE A 194 -3.82 8.53 5.00
N SER A 195 -4.60 8.37 6.06
CA SER A 195 -6.04 8.13 5.96
C SER A 195 -6.78 9.35 5.37
N GLU A 196 -8.03 9.14 5.00
CA GLU A 196 -8.90 10.18 4.44
C GLU A 196 -9.13 11.36 5.40
N SER A 197 -9.06 11.12 6.72
CA SER A 197 -9.32 12.12 7.76
C SER A 197 -8.22 13.19 7.86
N VAL A 198 -7.00 12.86 7.44
CA VAL A 198 -5.86 13.77 7.47
C VAL A 198 -5.95 14.72 6.28
N LYS A 199 -5.81 16.03 6.51
CA LYS A 199 -5.72 17.03 5.44
C LYS A 199 -4.27 17.12 4.93
N LEU A 200 -4.07 17.47 3.65
CA LEU A 200 -2.73 17.61 3.06
C LEU A 200 -1.79 18.53 3.87
N GLY A 201 -2.32 19.63 4.43
CA GLY A 201 -1.55 20.52 5.30
C GLY A 201 -1.00 19.82 6.55
N MET A 202 -1.81 18.96 7.18
CA MET A 202 -1.38 18.15 8.33
C MET A 202 -0.37 17.08 7.90
N GLY A 203 -0.60 16.43 6.75
CA GLY A 203 0.36 15.49 6.19
C GLY A 203 1.74 16.11 5.95
N ASN A 204 1.79 17.34 5.46
CA ASN A 204 3.04 18.10 5.34
C ASN A 204 3.69 18.40 6.71
N LEU A 205 2.91 18.70 7.75
CA LEU A 205 3.45 18.90 9.11
C LEU A 205 4.10 17.62 9.66
N TYR A 206 3.42 16.48 9.53
CA TYR A 206 3.97 15.17 9.91
C TYR A 206 5.29 14.88 9.19
N LEU A 207 5.31 15.10 7.87
CA LEU A 207 6.49 14.88 7.07
C LEU A 207 7.65 15.81 7.43
N ASN A 208 7.37 17.07 7.76
CA ASN A 208 8.40 18.00 8.23
C ASN A 208 8.93 17.62 9.63
N ASP A 209 8.08 17.11 10.52
CA ASP A 209 8.50 16.58 11.82
C ASP A 209 9.40 15.35 11.67
N LEU A 210 9.02 14.41 10.81
CA LEU A 210 9.83 13.25 10.45
C LEU A 210 11.22 13.68 9.94
N VAL A 211 11.27 14.62 8.99
CA VAL A 211 12.53 15.14 8.45
C VAL A 211 13.39 15.79 9.54
N LYS A 212 12.79 16.58 10.43
CA LYS A 212 13.52 17.20 11.56
C LYS A 212 14.11 16.13 12.48
N LYS A 213 13.37 15.06 12.77
CA LYS A 213 13.85 13.96 13.61
C LYS A 213 14.97 13.17 12.93
N ILE A 214 14.86 12.89 11.63
CA ILE A 214 15.92 12.20 10.87
C ILE A 214 17.20 13.03 10.85
N LYS A 215 17.12 14.35 10.61
CA LYS A 215 18.31 15.23 10.65
C LYS A 215 19.00 15.24 12.02
N LYS A 216 18.24 15.11 13.12
CA LYS A 216 18.83 14.97 14.46
C LYS A 216 19.53 13.62 14.67
N LEU A 217 19.16 12.58 13.93
CA LEU A 217 19.83 11.28 13.98
C LEU A 217 21.17 11.30 13.22
N GLU A 218 21.34 12.19 12.23
CA GLU A 218 22.60 12.36 11.51
C GLU A 218 23.68 13.08 12.32
N GLY A 219 23.28 14.01 13.20
CA GLY A 219 24.18 14.86 13.99
C GLY A 219 23.92 16.34 13.80
#